data_AF-A0A7X9ZH68-F1
#
_entry.id   AF-A0A7X9ZH68-F1
#
_cell.length_a   1.000
_cell.length_b   1.000
_cell.length_c   1.000
_cell.angle_alpha   90.00
_cell.angle_beta   90.00
_cell.angle_gamma   90.00
#
_symmetry.space_group_name_H-M   'P 1'
#
loop_
_entity.id
_entity.type
_entity.pdbx_description
1 polymer ?
#
loop_
_entity_poly.entity_id
_entity_poly.type
_entity_poly.pdbx_seq_one_letter_code
_entity_poly.pdbx_strand_id
1 'polypeptide(L)'
;MKIAYLNDLHIDSWIKFNNNEHKNRKKIEEFINTIFSKSEKECLEAEILVIAGDISHHNSISKLTIEVFSKYFNKVYVVLGNHDYYLISKTQMRRYKANSLNRIIELNDMLADNERVVLLHSAVNKVTDIYKGLRIAGCTMTSKPNTEEEISFYNGFMNDSRYIPNKVNDLNSMDMKSYEDIKEFKPDLFISHYPLLMTYSHKLHLHDGSNGSFLCKVDEHIAPINFFGHVHERGDYDIGSSFYTNAIGYKGELSNETIALKVINI
;
A
#
# COMPACT_ATOMS: atom_id res chain seq x y z
N MET A 1 11.51 -19.32 3.84
CA MET A 1 10.48 -18.90 2.87
C MET A 1 10.95 -17.62 2.19
N LYS A 2 10.63 -17.42 0.91
CA LYS A 2 10.98 -16.19 0.17
C LYS A 2 9.75 -15.29 0.01
N ILE A 3 9.89 -14.00 0.30
CA ILE A 3 8.84 -12.99 0.18
C ILE A 3 9.32 -11.89 -0.75
N ALA A 4 8.69 -11.77 -1.91
CA ALA A 4 8.87 -10.64 -2.81
C ALA A 4 8.00 -9.46 -2.36
N TYR A 5 8.42 -8.23 -2.64
CA TYR A 5 7.66 -7.05 -2.24
C TYR A 5 7.89 -5.83 -3.13
N LEU A 6 6.87 -4.99 -3.17
CA LEU A 6 6.87 -3.64 -3.75
C LEU A 6 5.80 -2.76 -3.09
N ASN A 7 5.84 -1.48 -3.39
CA ASN A 7 4.78 -0.51 -3.04
C ASN A 7 4.77 0.64 -4.07
N ASP A 8 3.84 1.58 -3.89
CA ASP A 8 3.77 2.83 -4.65
C ASP A 8 3.82 2.58 -6.17
N LEU A 9 3.01 1.63 -6.66
CA LEU A 9 2.98 1.26 -8.09
C LEU A 9 2.60 2.43 -8.97
N HIS A 10 1.62 3.23 -8.51
CA HIS A 10 1.04 4.36 -9.24
C HIS A 10 0.85 4.02 -10.72
N ILE A 11 0.23 2.88 -11.01
CA ILE A 11 0.26 2.26 -12.34
C ILE A 11 -0.37 3.18 -13.41
N ASP A 12 -1.25 4.08 -12.97
CA ASP A 12 -1.87 5.14 -13.75
C ASP A 12 -0.85 6.10 -14.38
N SER A 13 0.32 6.28 -13.75
CA SER A 13 1.42 7.10 -14.27
C SER A 13 2.26 6.39 -15.34
N TRP A 14 2.28 5.06 -15.31
CA TRP A 14 3.05 4.22 -16.22
C TRP A 14 2.25 3.86 -17.48
N ILE A 15 0.94 3.70 -17.34
CA ILE A 15 0.07 3.16 -18.38
C ILE A 15 -1.09 4.12 -18.68
N LYS A 16 -1.21 4.51 -19.95
CA LYS A 16 -2.42 5.21 -20.42
C LYS A 16 -3.58 4.23 -20.57
N PHE A 17 -4.61 4.40 -19.75
CA PHE A 17 -5.80 3.54 -19.80
C PHE A 17 -6.63 3.72 -21.06
N ASN A 18 -7.38 2.67 -21.37
CA ASN A 18 -8.34 2.60 -22.44
C ASN A 18 -9.69 2.13 -21.89
N ASN A 19 -10.79 2.47 -22.55
CA ASN A 19 -12.12 1.97 -22.15
C ASN A 19 -12.28 0.46 -22.42
N ASN A 20 -11.36 -0.16 -23.16
CA ASN A 20 -11.34 -1.59 -23.42
C ASN A 20 -10.49 -2.34 -22.36
N GLU A 21 -11.14 -3.19 -21.58
CA GLU A 21 -10.49 -3.96 -20.51
C GLU A 21 -9.37 -4.88 -21.01
N HIS A 22 -9.57 -5.57 -22.14
CA HIS A 22 -8.56 -6.47 -22.70
C HIS A 22 -7.26 -5.71 -23.07
N LYS A 23 -7.40 -4.50 -23.62
CA LYS A 23 -6.24 -3.61 -23.90
C LYS A 23 -5.55 -3.16 -22.61
N ASN A 24 -6.29 -2.88 -21.54
CA ASN A 24 -5.69 -2.55 -20.24
C ASN A 24 -4.94 -3.75 -19.67
N ARG A 25 -5.53 -4.95 -19.73
CA ARG A 25 -4.90 -6.19 -19.25
C ARG A 25 -3.55 -6.42 -19.93
N LYS A 26 -3.52 -6.36 -21.26
CA LYS A 26 -2.28 -6.53 -22.03
C LYS A 26 -1.19 -5.53 -21.61
N LYS A 27 -1.53 -4.25 -21.47
CA LYS A 27 -0.57 -3.22 -21.04
C LYS A 27 -0.05 -3.44 -19.62
N ILE A 28 -0.93 -3.87 -18.70
CA ILE A 28 -0.57 -4.20 -17.32
C ILE A 28 0.34 -5.42 -17.29
N GLU A 29 0.06 -6.45 -18.07
CA GLU A 29 0.93 -7.62 -18.24
C GLU A 29 2.30 -7.22 -18.80
N GLU A 30 2.36 -6.36 -19.82
CA GLU A 30 3.62 -5.84 -20.36
C GLU A 30 4.42 -5.03 -19.32
N PHE A 31 3.74 -4.21 -18.51
CA PHE A 31 4.38 -3.45 -17.44
C PHE A 31 4.93 -4.36 -16.33
N ILE A 32 4.14 -5.33 -15.86
CA ILE A 32 4.56 -6.28 -14.84
C ILE A 32 5.70 -7.17 -15.35
N ASN A 33 5.68 -7.59 -16.62
CA ASN A 33 6.81 -8.28 -17.24
C ASN A 33 8.07 -7.41 -17.27
N THR A 34 7.92 -6.08 -17.42
CA THR A 34 9.06 -5.15 -17.31
C THR A 34 9.63 -5.15 -15.89
N ILE A 35 8.77 -5.15 -14.86
CA ILE A 35 9.22 -5.29 -13.46
C ILE A 35 9.97 -6.61 -13.28
N PHE A 36 9.41 -7.72 -13.73
CA PHE A 36 10.03 -9.05 -13.57
C PHE A 36 11.35 -9.20 -14.30
N SER A 37 11.46 -8.70 -15.53
CA SER A 37 12.72 -8.76 -16.30
C SER A 37 13.86 -7.96 -15.68
N LYS A 38 13.56 -7.00 -14.81
CA LYS A 38 14.54 -6.23 -14.03
C LYS A 38 14.71 -6.73 -12.60
N SER A 39 13.85 -7.65 -12.17
CA SER A 39 13.92 -8.24 -10.84
C SER A 39 15.00 -9.30 -10.79
N GLU A 40 15.60 -9.46 -9.62
CA GLU A 40 16.49 -10.59 -9.37
C GLU A 40 15.72 -11.91 -9.52
N LYS A 41 16.39 -12.94 -10.02
CA LYS A 41 15.77 -14.26 -10.27
C LYS A 41 15.05 -14.80 -9.03
N GLU A 42 15.63 -14.57 -7.85
CA GLU A 42 15.08 -15.02 -6.57
C GLU A 42 13.71 -14.41 -6.25
N CYS A 43 13.39 -13.23 -6.78
CA CYS A 43 12.07 -12.63 -6.65
C CYS A 43 10.98 -13.49 -7.31
N LEU A 44 11.31 -14.15 -8.43
CA LEU A 44 10.40 -15.03 -9.17
C LEU A 44 10.31 -16.44 -8.57
N GLU A 45 11.17 -16.76 -7.61
CA GLU A 45 11.12 -17.98 -6.81
C GLU A 45 10.36 -17.76 -5.49
N ALA A 46 9.96 -16.52 -5.19
CA ALA A 46 9.24 -16.19 -3.98
C ALA A 46 7.83 -16.79 -3.96
N GLU A 47 7.40 -17.25 -2.78
CA GLU A 47 6.08 -17.84 -2.62
C GLU A 47 5.01 -16.78 -2.38
N ILE A 48 5.40 -15.70 -1.71
CA ILE A 48 4.55 -14.59 -1.32
C ILE A 48 4.98 -13.33 -2.07
N LEU A 49 4.01 -12.56 -2.54
CA LEU A 49 4.18 -11.15 -2.88
C LEU A 49 3.47 -10.26 -1.86
N VAL A 50 4.14 -9.21 -1.40
CA VAL A 50 3.55 -8.10 -0.65
C VAL A 50 3.41 -6.87 -1.57
N ILE A 51 2.21 -6.29 -1.61
CA ILE A 51 1.92 -5.01 -2.24
C ILE A 51 1.49 -4.02 -1.15
N ALA A 52 2.40 -3.12 -0.76
CA ALA A 52 2.18 -2.17 0.33
C ALA A 52 1.56 -0.84 -0.14
N GLY A 53 0.41 -0.93 -0.81
CA GLY A 53 -0.44 0.21 -1.18
C GLY A 53 -0.06 0.96 -2.45
N ASP A 54 -0.88 1.97 -2.75
CA ASP A 54 -0.77 2.91 -3.86
C ASP A 54 -0.68 2.24 -5.23
N ILE A 55 -1.75 1.51 -5.56
CA ILE A 55 -1.84 0.75 -6.80
C ILE A 55 -2.38 1.63 -7.92
N SER A 56 -3.59 2.17 -7.75
CA SER A 56 -4.31 2.94 -8.76
C SER A 56 -5.46 3.75 -8.16
N HIS A 57 -5.86 4.83 -8.81
CA HIS A 57 -7.08 5.58 -8.54
C HIS A 57 -8.37 4.87 -8.97
N HIS A 58 -8.28 3.70 -9.60
CA HIS A 58 -9.43 2.96 -10.12
C HIS A 58 -9.44 1.49 -9.68
N ASN A 59 -10.55 1.03 -9.10
CA ASN A 59 -10.70 -0.35 -8.62
C ASN A 59 -10.55 -1.40 -9.73
N SER A 60 -11.07 -1.14 -10.94
CA SER A 60 -10.92 -2.07 -12.06
C SER A 60 -9.47 -2.30 -12.45
N ILE A 61 -8.65 -1.24 -12.40
CA ILE A 61 -7.22 -1.31 -12.68
C ILE A 61 -6.47 -1.95 -11.50
N SER A 62 -6.82 -1.60 -10.27
CA SER A 62 -6.25 -2.20 -9.05
C SER A 62 -6.46 -3.72 -9.06
N LYS A 63 -7.71 -4.17 -9.24
CA LYS A 63 -8.08 -5.59 -9.38
C LYS A 63 -7.23 -6.28 -10.45
N LEU A 64 -7.21 -5.71 -11.64
CA LEU A 64 -6.51 -6.28 -12.78
C LEU A 64 -5.00 -6.43 -12.54
N THR A 65 -4.39 -5.43 -11.90
CA THR A 65 -2.97 -5.43 -11.52
C THR A 65 -2.68 -6.53 -10.51
N ILE A 66 -3.47 -6.61 -9.43
CA ILE A 66 -3.35 -7.64 -8.39
C ILE A 66 -3.55 -9.04 -8.99
N GLU A 67 -4.55 -9.23 -9.86
CA GLU A 67 -4.79 -10.49 -10.55
C GLU A 67 -3.60 -10.93 -11.39
N VAL A 68 -3.00 -10.02 -12.16
CA VAL A 68 -1.85 -10.35 -13.00
C VAL A 68 -0.67 -10.77 -12.12
N PHE A 69 -0.37 -10.04 -11.03
CA PHE A 69 0.66 -10.48 -10.08
C PHE A 69 0.33 -11.85 -9.48
N SER A 70 -0.91 -12.11 -9.07
CA SER A 70 -1.32 -13.36 -8.42
C SER A 70 -1.12 -14.63 -9.26
N LYS A 71 -0.92 -14.50 -10.58
CA LYS A 71 -0.54 -15.61 -11.46
C LYS A 71 0.85 -16.18 -11.16
N TYR A 72 1.74 -15.38 -10.58
CA TYR A 72 3.16 -15.69 -10.40
C TYR A 72 3.52 -16.07 -8.96
N PHE A 73 2.63 -15.84 -8.00
CA PHE A 73 2.86 -16.11 -6.58
C PHE A 73 1.79 -17.05 -6.03
N ASN A 74 2.13 -17.77 -4.96
CA ASN A 74 1.18 -18.65 -4.27
C ASN A 74 0.21 -17.83 -3.42
N LYS A 75 0.71 -16.74 -2.81
CA LYS A 75 -0.09 -15.75 -2.09
C LYS A 75 0.34 -14.33 -2.43
N VAL A 76 -0.63 -13.42 -2.49
CA VAL A 76 -0.43 -11.99 -2.62
C VAL A 76 -1.15 -11.29 -1.47
N TYR A 77 -0.38 -10.67 -0.59
CA TYR A 77 -0.91 -9.82 0.48
C TYR A 77 -0.91 -8.38 0.02
N VAL A 78 -2.04 -7.71 0.18
CA VAL A 78 -2.25 -6.34 -0.26
C VAL A 78 -2.75 -5.53 0.92
N VAL A 79 -2.11 -4.40 1.18
CA VAL A 79 -2.73 -3.30 1.91
C VAL A 79 -2.95 -2.15 0.94
N LEU A 80 -3.84 -1.22 1.29
CA LEU A 80 -4.18 -0.08 0.44
C LEU A 80 -3.50 1.18 0.95
N GLY A 81 -3.06 2.00 0.01
CA GLY A 81 -2.50 3.33 0.28
C GLY A 81 -3.50 4.44 0.04
N ASN A 82 -3.11 5.69 0.31
CA ASN A 82 -4.01 6.85 0.20
C ASN A 82 -4.55 7.02 -1.23
N HIS A 83 -3.78 6.69 -2.27
CA HIS A 83 -4.25 6.76 -3.66
C HIS A 83 -5.39 5.76 -3.95
N ASP A 84 -5.41 4.64 -3.24
CA ASP A 84 -6.48 3.64 -3.35
C ASP A 84 -7.79 4.11 -2.68
N TYR A 85 -7.75 5.19 -1.90
CA TYR A 85 -8.93 5.85 -1.32
C TYR A 85 -9.45 7.00 -2.19
N TYR A 86 -8.64 7.54 -3.09
CA TYR A 86 -9.00 8.76 -3.81
C TYR A 86 -10.28 8.60 -4.64
N LEU A 87 -11.13 9.62 -4.56
CA LEU A 87 -12.29 9.85 -5.43
C LEU A 87 -12.00 11.06 -6.34
N ILE A 88 -11.14 10.86 -7.34
CA ILE A 88 -10.56 11.93 -8.18
C ILE A 88 -11.53 12.60 -9.16
N SER A 89 -12.77 12.10 -9.28
CA SER A 89 -13.77 12.63 -10.21
C SER A 89 -15.16 12.76 -9.61
N LYS A 90 -15.99 13.68 -10.13
CA LYS A 90 -17.42 13.81 -9.75
C LYS A 90 -18.19 12.49 -9.93
N THR A 91 -17.82 11.69 -10.94
CA THR A 91 -18.42 10.38 -11.19
C THR A 91 -18.10 9.40 -10.07
N GLN A 92 -16.84 9.30 -9.63
CA GLN A 92 -16.45 8.48 -8.49
C GLN A 92 -17.09 8.98 -7.20
N MET A 93 -17.06 10.30 -6.96
CA MET A 93 -17.70 10.92 -5.81
C MET A 93 -19.18 10.51 -5.68
N ARG A 94 -19.93 10.55 -6.81
CA ARG A 94 -21.32 10.11 -6.84
C ARG A 94 -21.46 8.60 -6.66
N ARG A 95 -20.66 7.79 -7.37
CA ARG A 95 -20.71 6.31 -7.29
C ARG A 95 -20.52 5.82 -5.87
N TYR A 96 -19.53 6.35 -5.18
CA TYR A 96 -19.15 5.93 -3.83
C TYR A 96 -19.79 6.80 -2.74
N LYS A 97 -20.78 7.63 -3.09
CA LYS A 97 -21.56 8.46 -2.15
C LYS A 97 -20.68 9.32 -1.24
N ALA A 98 -19.63 9.90 -1.80
CA ALA A 98 -18.63 10.70 -1.08
C ALA A 98 -18.05 9.97 0.15
N ASN A 99 -17.78 8.68 0.02
CA ASN A 99 -17.15 7.87 1.05
C ASN A 99 -16.17 6.88 0.40
N SER A 100 -14.87 7.11 0.62
CA SER A 100 -13.79 6.28 0.09
C SER A 100 -13.85 4.84 0.59
N LEU A 101 -14.41 4.58 1.78
CA LEU A 101 -14.56 3.21 2.29
C LEU A 101 -15.49 2.36 1.41
N ASN A 102 -16.49 2.96 0.75
CA ASN A 102 -17.32 2.23 -0.21
C ASN A 102 -16.51 1.75 -1.42
N ARG A 103 -15.47 2.49 -1.81
CA ARG A 103 -14.53 2.07 -2.85
C ARG A 103 -13.70 0.89 -2.37
N ILE A 104 -13.23 0.90 -1.13
CA ILE A 104 -12.45 -0.20 -0.56
C ILE A 104 -13.27 -1.50 -0.48
N ILE A 105 -14.50 -1.41 0.03
CA ILE A 105 -15.42 -2.55 0.11
C ILE A 105 -15.66 -3.15 -1.28
N GLU A 106 -15.91 -2.31 -2.28
CA GLU A 106 -16.08 -2.79 -3.66
C GLU A 106 -14.82 -3.51 -4.19
N LEU A 107 -13.61 -3.00 -3.93
CA LEU A 107 -12.37 -3.66 -4.35
C LEU A 107 -12.20 -5.03 -3.66
N ASN A 108 -12.51 -5.11 -2.36
CA ASN A 108 -12.52 -6.37 -1.62
C ASN A 108 -13.46 -7.40 -2.27
N ASP A 109 -14.70 -6.99 -2.56
CA ASP A 109 -15.70 -7.86 -3.17
C ASP A 109 -15.26 -8.32 -4.57
N MET A 110 -14.64 -7.42 -5.35
CA MET A 110 -14.07 -7.74 -6.66
C MET A 110 -12.93 -8.76 -6.60
N LEU A 111 -12.25 -8.90 -5.46
CA LEU A 111 -11.13 -9.82 -5.26
C LEU A 111 -11.52 -11.11 -4.50
N ALA A 112 -12.76 -11.20 -4.01
CA ALA A 112 -13.20 -12.25 -3.09
C ALA A 112 -13.01 -13.69 -3.65
N ASP A 113 -13.19 -13.86 -4.96
CA ASP A 113 -13.08 -15.17 -5.62
C ASP A 113 -11.62 -15.58 -5.92
N ASN A 114 -10.65 -14.69 -5.69
CA ASN A 114 -9.23 -15.02 -5.90
C ASN A 114 -8.59 -15.50 -4.60
N GLU A 115 -8.59 -16.82 -4.40
CA GLU A 115 -8.02 -17.46 -3.20
C GLU A 115 -6.52 -17.17 -2.99
N ARG A 116 -5.79 -16.72 -4.03
CA ARG A 116 -4.38 -16.34 -3.90
C ARG A 116 -4.20 -14.95 -3.29
N VAL A 117 -5.25 -14.13 -3.25
CA VAL A 117 -5.18 -12.73 -2.84
C VAL A 117 -5.80 -12.56 -1.46
N VAL A 118 -5.10 -11.80 -0.62
CA VAL A 118 -5.57 -11.41 0.70
C VAL A 118 -5.44 -9.90 0.81
N LEU A 119 -6.57 -9.20 0.71
CA LEU A 119 -6.66 -7.80 1.04
C LEU A 119 -6.76 -7.64 2.57
N LEU A 120 -5.76 -7.00 3.17
CA LEU A 120 -5.68 -6.71 4.58
C LEU A 120 -6.11 -5.26 4.83
N HIS A 121 -7.26 -5.08 5.48
CA HIS A 121 -7.87 -3.78 5.66
C HIS A 121 -8.89 -3.71 6.81
N SER A 122 -8.80 -2.65 7.61
CA SER A 122 -9.65 -2.40 8.78
C SER A 122 -11.15 -2.35 8.44
N ALA A 123 -11.53 -1.63 7.39
CA ALA A 123 -12.93 -1.46 6.97
C ALA A 123 -13.66 -2.75 6.51
N VAL A 124 -12.94 -3.84 6.19
CA VAL A 124 -13.55 -5.13 5.80
C VAL A 124 -13.34 -6.22 6.85
N ASN A 125 -12.87 -5.83 8.05
CA ASN A 125 -12.60 -6.72 9.19
C ASN A 125 -11.70 -7.93 8.83
N LYS A 126 -10.77 -7.73 7.90
CA LYS A 126 -9.77 -8.72 7.52
C LYS A 126 -8.40 -8.08 7.65
N VAL A 127 -7.79 -8.20 8.82
CA VAL A 127 -6.50 -7.55 9.13
C VAL A 127 -5.40 -8.54 9.51
N THR A 128 -5.71 -9.84 9.51
CA THR A 128 -4.78 -10.92 9.79
C THR A 128 -5.01 -12.10 8.84
N ASP A 129 -3.97 -12.89 8.62
CA ASP A 129 -4.03 -14.19 7.94
C ASP A 129 -2.89 -15.11 8.45
N ILE A 130 -3.02 -16.41 8.17
CA ILE A 130 -1.96 -17.39 8.45
C ILE A 130 -1.65 -18.18 7.18
N TYR A 131 -0.39 -18.16 6.76
CA TYR A 131 0.07 -18.94 5.61
C TYR A 131 1.27 -19.79 5.99
N LYS A 132 1.11 -21.12 5.92
CA LYS A 132 2.14 -22.11 6.28
C LYS A 132 2.78 -21.85 7.65
N GLY A 133 1.97 -21.41 8.61
CA GLY A 133 2.40 -21.10 9.98
C GLY A 133 2.90 -19.67 10.19
N LEU A 134 3.13 -18.89 9.12
CA LEU A 134 3.50 -17.48 9.21
C LEU A 134 2.27 -16.63 9.54
N ARG A 135 2.35 -15.87 10.63
CA ARG A 135 1.32 -14.93 11.08
C ARG A 135 1.51 -13.58 10.41
N ILE A 136 0.59 -13.23 9.52
CA ILE A 136 0.67 -12.04 8.68
C ILE A 136 -0.46 -11.11 9.11
N ALA A 137 -0.16 -9.84 9.29
CA ALA A 137 -1.16 -8.83 9.61
C ALA A 137 -0.90 -7.53 8.85
N GLY A 138 -1.91 -6.68 8.77
CA GLY A 138 -1.76 -5.38 8.13
C GLY A 138 -3.04 -4.58 7.99
N CYS A 139 -2.85 -3.29 7.79
CA CYS A 139 -3.87 -2.31 7.44
C CYS A 139 -3.19 -1.05 6.88
N THR A 140 -3.94 -0.06 6.41
CA THR A 140 -3.36 1.15 5.80
C THR A 140 -2.45 1.91 6.76
N MET A 141 -2.83 1.99 8.04
CA MET A 141 -2.18 2.78 9.09
C MET A 141 -2.16 4.28 8.78
N THR A 142 -3.30 4.84 8.39
CA THR A 142 -3.45 6.25 8.00
C THR A 142 -2.78 7.19 9.00
N SER A 143 -1.95 8.12 8.53
CA SER A 143 -1.32 9.14 9.38
C SER A 143 -2.36 10.11 9.99
N LYS A 144 -1.93 10.89 10.98
CA LYS A 144 -2.80 11.86 11.64
C LYS A 144 -2.07 13.17 11.91
N PRO A 145 -2.40 14.25 11.18
CA PRO A 145 -1.96 15.60 11.52
C PRO A 145 -2.53 16.00 12.89
N ASN A 146 -1.67 16.41 13.84
CA ASN A 146 -2.09 16.75 15.20
C ASN A 146 -1.79 18.20 15.59
N THR A 147 -0.71 18.78 15.06
CA THR A 147 -0.36 20.19 15.31
C THR A 147 -1.03 21.12 14.31
N GLU A 148 -1.13 22.42 14.64
CA GLU A 148 -1.67 23.43 13.71
C GLU A 148 -0.88 23.48 12.40
N GLU A 149 0.44 23.32 12.48
CA GLU A 149 1.33 23.28 11.32
C GLU A 149 1.06 22.05 10.44
N GLU A 150 0.95 20.86 11.04
CA GLU A 150 0.63 19.63 10.32
C GLU A 150 -0.76 19.69 9.68
N ILE A 151 -1.76 20.23 10.40
CA ILE A 151 -3.13 20.40 9.89
C ILE A 151 -3.16 21.40 8.73
N SER A 152 -2.41 22.50 8.85
CA SER A 152 -2.24 23.48 7.77
C SER A 152 -1.60 22.83 6.54
N PHE A 153 -0.53 22.05 6.74
CA PHE A 153 0.15 21.33 5.66
C PHE A 153 -0.82 20.36 4.96
N TYR A 154 -1.53 19.53 5.73
CA TYR A 154 -2.48 18.55 5.20
C TYR A 154 -3.56 19.22 4.34
N ASN A 155 -4.19 20.27 4.86
CA ASN A 155 -5.28 20.97 4.14
C ASN A 155 -4.77 21.79 2.94
N GLY A 156 -3.56 22.34 3.02
CA GLY A 156 -3.00 23.20 1.98
C GLY A 156 -2.38 22.41 0.81
N PHE A 157 -1.64 21.35 1.12
CA PHE A 157 -0.74 20.69 0.18
C PHE A 157 -1.13 19.25 -0.15
N MET A 158 -1.68 18.48 0.80
CA MET A 158 -1.96 17.08 0.55
C MET A 158 -3.18 16.88 -0.33
N ASN A 159 -3.02 16.06 -1.38
CA ASN A 159 -4.12 15.63 -2.24
C ASN A 159 -5.15 14.79 -1.46
N ASP A 160 -4.73 14.10 -0.40
CA ASP A 160 -5.57 13.38 0.55
C ASP A 160 -6.74 14.25 1.03
N SER A 161 -6.47 15.49 1.46
CA SER A 161 -7.49 16.43 1.95
C SER A 161 -8.55 16.79 0.90
N ARG A 162 -8.23 16.62 -0.39
CA ARG A 162 -9.09 16.99 -1.52
C ARG A 162 -9.84 15.80 -2.07
N TYR A 163 -9.21 14.63 -2.11
CA TYR A 163 -9.73 13.45 -2.82
C TYR A 163 -10.19 12.32 -1.90
N ILE A 164 -9.90 12.38 -0.60
CA ILE A 164 -10.44 11.47 0.41
C ILE A 164 -11.51 12.22 1.21
N PRO A 165 -12.82 11.98 0.97
CA PRO A 165 -13.88 12.72 1.65
C PRO A 165 -14.02 12.35 3.14
N ASN A 166 -13.56 11.15 3.51
CA ASN A 166 -13.55 10.71 4.90
C ASN A 166 -12.58 11.61 5.70
N LYS A 167 -12.94 11.91 6.95
CA LYS A 167 -12.04 12.65 7.83
C LYS A 167 -10.82 11.79 8.15
N VAL A 168 -9.63 12.36 8.02
CA VAL A 168 -8.37 11.69 8.34
C VAL A 168 -8.36 11.10 9.76
N ASN A 169 -8.94 11.81 10.73
CA ASN A 169 -9.06 11.34 12.11
C ASN A 169 -9.89 10.06 12.23
N ASP A 170 -10.96 9.91 11.44
CA ASP A 170 -11.83 8.74 11.50
C ASP A 170 -11.11 7.52 10.88
N LEU A 171 -10.37 7.73 9.79
CA LEU A 171 -9.56 6.70 9.15
C LEU A 171 -8.40 6.25 10.05
N ASN A 172 -7.63 7.18 10.62
CA ASN A 172 -6.58 6.86 11.56
C ASN A 172 -7.12 6.14 12.80
N SER A 173 -8.24 6.60 13.38
CA SER A 173 -8.83 5.94 14.57
C SER A 173 -9.28 4.51 14.28
N MET A 174 -9.80 4.25 13.08
CA MET A 174 -10.15 2.91 12.63
C MET A 174 -8.90 2.02 12.52
N ASP A 175 -7.84 2.51 11.89
CA ASP A 175 -6.59 1.75 11.73
C ASP A 175 -5.89 1.51 13.06
N MET A 176 -5.80 2.51 13.94
CA MET A 176 -5.22 2.38 15.28
C MET A 176 -5.97 1.37 16.13
N LYS A 177 -7.31 1.33 16.05
CA LYS A 177 -8.09 0.30 16.73
C LYS A 177 -7.72 -1.10 16.22
N SER A 178 -7.63 -1.28 14.91
CA SER A 178 -7.19 -2.56 14.33
C SER A 178 -5.75 -2.90 14.72
N TYR A 179 -4.85 -1.92 14.83
CA TYR A 179 -3.47 -2.13 15.25
C TYR A 179 -3.38 -2.70 16.67
N GLU A 180 -4.15 -2.13 17.60
CA GLU A 180 -4.25 -2.65 18.97
C GLU A 180 -4.85 -4.06 19.02
N ASP A 181 -5.87 -4.35 18.20
CA ASP A 181 -6.44 -5.70 18.12
C ASP A 181 -5.43 -6.72 17.55
N ILE A 182 -4.59 -6.31 16.58
CA ILE A 182 -3.55 -7.15 15.96
C ILE A 182 -2.39 -7.41 16.91
N LYS A 183 -2.06 -6.50 17.82
CA LYS A 183 -0.97 -6.67 18.78
C LYS A 183 -1.08 -7.98 19.56
N GLU A 184 -2.28 -8.37 19.96
CA GLU A 184 -2.56 -9.64 20.65
C GLU A 184 -2.27 -10.87 19.78
N PHE A 185 -2.38 -10.74 18.45
CA PHE A 185 -2.09 -11.81 17.50
C PHE A 185 -0.59 -12.12 17.38
N LYS A 186 0.28 -11.18 17.78
CA LYS A 186 1.75 -11.28 17.69
C LYS A 186 2.21 -11.70 16.29
N PRO A 187 1.99 -10.83 15.28
CA PRO A 187 2.35 -11.12 13.90
C PRO A 187 3.86 -11.32 13.73
N ASP A 188 4.24 -12.25 12.86
CA ASP A 188 5.62 -12.39 12.39
C ASP A 188 5.94 -11.32 11.34
N LEU A 189 4.91 -10.87 10.61
CA LEU A 189 5.01 -9.91 9.53
C LEU A 189 3.84 -8.92 9.61
N PHE A 190 4.15 -7.62 9.62
CA PHE A 190 3.15 -6.56 9.53
C PHE A 190 3.30 -5.74 8.24
N ILE A 191 2.19 -5.42 7.59
CA ILE A 191 2.16 -4.64 6.35
C ILE A 191 1.37 -3.38 6.62
N SER A 192 1.98 -2.22 6.40
CA SER A 192 1.30 -0.94 6.32
C SER A 192 1.50 -0.28 4.96
N HIS A 193 0.74 0.77 4.68
CA HIS A 193 1.13 1.68 3.62
C HIS A 193 1.93 2.84 4.22
N TYR A 194 1.37 3.53 5.22
CA TYR A 194 2.09 4.59 5.90
C TYR A 194 3.22 3.99 6.76
N PRO A 195 4.42 4.59 6.74
CA PRO A 195 5.52 4.25 7.63
C PRO A 195 5.09 4.32 9.10
N LEU A 196 5.56 3.35 9.89
CA LEU A 196 5.46 3.35 11.37
C LEU A 196 6.76 3.81 12.05
N LEU A 197 7.73 4.28 11.25
CA LEU A 197 9.02 4.78 11.69
C LEU A 197 9.41 6.04 10.92
N MET A 198 10.30 6.83 11.51
CA MET A 198 10.92 7.95 10.81
C MET A 198 11.96 7.49 9.80
N THR A 199 11.61 7.57 8.53
CA THR A 199 12.49 7.31 7.38
C THR A 199 13.46 8.45 7.10
N TYR A 200 14.29 8.32 6.05
CA TYR A 200 15.18 9.38 5.58
C TYR A 200 14.43 10.66 5.20
N SER A 201 13.35 10.55 4.42
CA SER A 201 12.58 11.72 3.96
C SER A 201 11.99 12.51 5.14
N HIS A 202 11.42 11.83 6.13
CA HIS A 202 10.90 12.50 7.33
C HIS A 202 11.98 13.32 8.08
N LYS A 203 13.22 12.83 8.09
CA LYS A 203 14.36 13.52 8.74
C LYS A 203 14.79 14.77 7.98
N LEU A 204 14.55 14.83 6.66
CA LEU A 204 14.77 16.05 5.88
C LEU A 204 13.69 17.11 6.13
N HIS A 205 12.52 16.70 6.61
CA HIS A 205 11.31 17.51 6.72
C HIS A 205 10.78 17.62 8.16
N LEU A 206 11.67 17.72 9.16
CA LEU A 206 11.30 17.71 10.58
C LEU A 206 10.47 18.93 11.04
N HIS A 207 10.49 20.03 10.28
CA HIS A 207 10.03 21.35 10.74
C HIS A 207 9.15 22.08 9.72
N ASP A 208 8.47 21.35 8.83
CA ASP A 208 7.57 21.94 7.83
C ASP A 208 6.11 21.45 7.94
N GLY A 209 5.79 20.72 9.02
CA GLY A 209 4.48 20.12 9.26
C GLY A 209 4.14 18.91 8.39
N SER A 210 4.98 18.53 7.41
CA SER A 210 4.64 17.44 6.50
C SER A 210 4.53 16.09 7.20
N ASN A 211 5.36 15.83 8.22
CA ASN A 211 5.42 14.55 8.93
C ASN A 211 4.06 14.06 9.45
N GLY A 212 3.15 14.96 9.86
CA GLY A 212 1.80 14.58 10.27
C GLY A 212 0.95 13.94 9.17
N SER A 213 1.34 14.13 7.90
CA SER A 213 0.71 13.54 6.71
C SER A 213 1.46 12.32 6.17
N PHE A 214 2.71 12.08 6.57
CA PHE A 214 3.54 11.00 6.02
C PHE A 214 3.91 9.90 7.03
N LEU A 215 3.79 10.16 8.33
CA LEU A 215 4.14 9.22 9.38
C LEU A 215 2.91 8.84 10.22
N CYS A 216 2.68 7.54 10.40
CA CYS A 216 1.75 7.05 11.40
C CYS A 216 2.51 6.68 12.67
N LYS A 217 2.32 7.49 13.72
CA LYS A 217 3.02 7.30 15.00
C LYS A 217 2.31 6.20 15.79
N VAL A 218 3.09 5.21 16.21
CA VAL A 218 2.67 4.11 17.10
C VAL A 218 3.58 4.08 18.33
N ASP A 219 3.06 3.60 19.45
CA ASP A 219 3.82 3.53 20.71
C ASP A 219 4.84 2.38 20.71
N GLU A 220 4.55 1.32 19.97
CA GLU A 220 5.43 0.17 19.79
C GLU A 220 5.25 -0.48 18.42
N HIS A 221 6.28 -1.20 17.97
CA HIS A 221 6.23 -2.02 16.77
C HIS A 221 5.85 -3.46 17.12
N ILE A 222 4.75 -3.95 16.55
CA ILE A 222 4.14 -5.23 16.94
C ILE A 222 4.65 -6.45 16.16
N ALA A 223 5.55 -6.25 15.19
CA ALA A 223 6.14 -7.31 14.37
C ALA A 223 7.65 -7.14 14.19
N PRO A 224 8.41 -8.24 14.07
CA PRO A 224 9.84 -8.17 13.77
C PRO A 224 10.13 -7.80 12.32
N ILE A 225 9.25 -8.16 11.37
CA ILE A 225 9.38 -7.83 9.94
C ILE A 225 8.20 -6.97 9.52
N ASN A 226 8.50 -5.87 8.83
CA ASN A 226 7.51 -4.88 8.44
C ASN A 226 7.70 -4.47 6.96
N PHE A 227 6.60 -4.27 6.25
CA PHE A 227 6.59 -3.70 4.90
C PHE A 227 5.77 -2.43 4.90
N PHE A 228 6.26 -1.39 4.22
CA PHE A 228 5.57 -0.09 4.12
C PHE A 228 5.83 0.60 2.77
N GLY A 229 5.17 1.73 2.48
CA GLY A 229 5.31 2.56 1.28
C GLY A 229 5.15 4.06 1.56
N HIS A 230 4.36 4.78 0.74
CA HIS A 230 3.92 6.18 0.89
C HIS A 230 5.00 7.26 0.69
N VAL A 231 6.20 7.06 1.25
CA VAL A 231 7.30 8.03 1.18
C VAL A 231 8.14 7.92 -0.09
N HIS A 232 7.77 7.00 -1.00
CA HIS A 232 8.43 6.81 -2.29
C HIS A 232 9.93 6.46 -2.17
N GLU A 233 10.30 5.84 -1.06
CA GLU A 233 11.66 5.42 -0.78
C GLU A 233 11.89 3.95 -1.14
N ARG A 234 13.17 3.63 -1.38
CA ARG A 234 13.65 2.26 -1.47
C ARG A 234 14.75 2.06 -0.44
N GLY A 235 14.61 1.04 0.39
CA GLY A 235 15.59 0.77 1.42
C GLY A 235 15.03 -0.07 2.54
N ASP A 236 15.96 -0.39 3.44
CA ASP A 236 15.73 -1.25 4.57
C ASP A 236 16.13 -0.47 5.83
N TYR A 237 15.31 -0.55 6.87
CA TYR A 237 15.54 0.12 8.15
C TYR A 237 15.54 -0.92 9.27
N ASP A 238 16.49 -0.81 10.19
CA ASP A 238 16.55 -1.66 11.38
C ASP A 238 16.64 -0.78 12.64
N ILE A 239 15.63 -0.92 13.49
CA ILE A 239 15.50 -0.23 14.77
C ILE A 239 15.13 -1.20 15.91
N GLY A 240 15.51 -2.47 15.76
CA GLY A 240 15.07 -3.59 16.61
C GLY A 240 13.95 -4.42 15.98
N SER A 241 13.24 -3.82 15.01
CA SER A 241 12.44 -4.51 14.00
C SER A 241 12.94 -4.08 12.62
N SER A 242 12.86 -4.98 11.65
CA SER A 242 13.23 -4.72 10.26
C SER A 242 12.04 -4.17 9.48
N PHE A 243 12.28 -3.12 8.69
CA PHE A 243 11.28 -2.49 7.84
C PHE A 243 11.79 -2.37 6.40
N TYR A 244 10.96 -2.79 5.45
CA TYR A 244 11.31 -2.89 4.04
C TYR A 244 10.38 -2.04 3.19
N THR A 245 10.95 -1.19 2.33
CA THR A 245 10.21 -0.42 1.32
C THR A 245 10.89 -0.53 -0.04
N ASN A 246 10.08 -0.65 -1.09
CA ASN A 246 10.55 -0.71 -2.46
C ASN A 246 9.54 -0.03 -3.40
N ALA A 247 9.51 1.30 -3.34
CA ALA A 247 8.65 2.12 -4.18
C ALA A 247 8.96 1.96 -5.65
N ILE A 248 7.94 1.66 -6.46
CA ILE A 248 8.04 1.79 -7.91
C ILE A 248 7.97 3.27 -8.31
N GLY A 249 7.14 4.04 -7.62
CA GLY A 249 6.98 5.48 -7.76
C GLY A 249 6.27 5.89 -9.06
N TYR A 250 6.19 7.19 -9.29
CA TYR A 250 5.68 7.73 -10.53
C TYR A 250 6.66 7.57 -11.68
N LYS A 251 6.13 7.50 -12.90
CA LYS A 251 6.96 7.57 -14.11
C LYS A 251 7.81 8.85 -14.13
N GLY A 252 9.13 8.67 -14.14
CA GLY A 252 10.10 9.77 -14.21
C GLY A 252 10.55 10.30 -12.85
N GLU A 253 9.96 9.84 -11.74
CA GLU A 253 10.43 10.13 -10.39
C GLU A 253 11.71 9.36 -10.07
N LEU A 254 11.74 8.09 -10.48
CA LEU A 254 12.86 7.18 -10.28
C LEU A 254 13.39 6.72 -11.66
N SER A 255 14.67 6.36 -11.75
CA SER A 255 15.24 5.91 -13.02
C SER A 255 14.57 4.61 -13.47
N ASN A 256 14.32 4.45 -14.78
CA ASN A 256 13.63 3.25 -15.28
C ASN A 256 14.36 1.93 -14.96
N GLU A 257 15.65 1.94 -14.65
CA GLU A 257 16.41 0.74 -14.26
C GLU A 257 16.01 0.22 -12.88
N THR A 258 15.28 1.02 -12.11
CA THR A 258 15.00 0.74 -10.71
C THR A 258 13.59 0.23 -10.41
N ILE A 259 12.77 0.03 -11.45
CA ILE A 259 11.43 -0.58 -11.32
C ILE A 259 11.53 -2.11 -11.30
N ALA A 260 11.83 -2.67 -10.14
CA ALA A 260 12.02 -4.10 -9.92
C ALA A 260 11.38 -4.53 -8.59
N LEU A 261 11.07 -5.83 -8.46
CA LEU A 261 10.79 -6.42 -7.16
C LEU A 261 12.06 -6.51 -6.32
N LYS A 262 11.89 -6.51 -5.00
CA LYS A 262 12.89 -6.98 -4.05
C LYS A 262 12.38 -8.24 -3.35
N VAL A 263 13.29 -9.00 -2.75
CA VAL A 263 12.98 -10.23 -2.02
C VAL A 263 13.70 -10.25 -0.68
N ILE A 264 13.06 -10.84 0.33
CA ILE A 264 13.69 -11.22 1.59
C ILE A 264 13.57 -12.72 1.81
N ASN A 265 14.49 -13.27 2.61
CA ASN A 265 14.45 -14.63 3.10
C ASN A 265 14.08 -14.62 4.59
N ILE A 266 13.13 -15.47 4.97
CA ILE A 266 12.68 -15.69 6.35
C ILE A 266 12.78 -17.15 6.74
#